data_AF-A0A1G8CXD1-F1
#
_entry.id   AF-A0A1G8CXD1-F1
#
_cell.length_a   1.000
_cell.length_b   1.000
_cell.length_c   1.000
_cell.angle_alpha   90.00
_cell.angle_beta   90.00
_cell.angle_gamma   90.00
#
_symmetry.space_group_name_H-M   'P 1'
#
loop_
_entity.id
_entity.type
_entity.pdbx_description
1 polymer ?
#
loop_
_entity_poly.entity_id
_entity_poly.type
_entity_poly.pdbx_seq_one_letter_code
_entity_poly.pdbx_strand_id
1 'polypeptide(L)'
;MGKNKYFSTKSVFGQLISLIDDSMVQKAVEKYDSDRYVKSFKSQDHLFSLVFCCLEKCNSLREVAQGMLGLSGKEETVRINHLPKKSTLAD
;
A
#
# COMPACT_ATOMS: atom_id res chain seq x y z
N MET A 1 -17.89 -22.92 14.15
CA MET A 1 -16.52 -22.50 14.51
C MET A 1 -16.55 -21.03 14.93
N GLY A 2 -16.39 -20.73 16.21
CA GLY A 2 -16.27 -19.35 16.68
C GLY A 2 -14.98 -18.73 16.16
N LYS A 3 -15.07 -17.56 15.50
CA LYS A 3 -13.89 -16.85 15.02
C LYS A 3 -13.05 -16.46 16.23
N ASN A 4 -11.87 -17.05 16.35
CA ASN A 4 -10.93 -16.75 17.42
C ASN A 4 -10.48 -15.28 17.27
N LYS A 5 -10.87 -14.41 18.21
CA LYS A 5 -10.67 -12.95 18.12
C LYS A 5 -9.19 -12.53 18.19
N TYR A 6 -8.32 -13.44 18.61
CA TYR A 6 -6.88 -13.22 18.73
C TYR A 6 -6.11 -13.41 17.42
N PHE A 7 -6.68 -14.08 16.42
CA PHE A 7 -6.00 -14.34 15.15
C PHE A 7 -6.52 -13.40 14.06
N SER A 8 -5.68 -12.46 13.65
CA SER A 8 -5.96 -11.58 12.52
C SER A 8 -5.78 -12.35 11.21
N THR A 9 -6.76 -12.23 10.31
CA THR A 9 -6.66 -12.76 8.95
C THR A 9 -5.84 -11.84 8.02
N LYS A 10 -5.48 -10.64 8.48
CA LYS A 10 -4.64 -9.69 7.74
C LYS A 10 -3.16 -10.07 7.89
N SER A 11 -2.39 -9.87 6.83
CA SER A 11 -0.93 -9.95 6.89
C SER A 11 -0.36 -8.95 7.91
N VAL A 12 0.88 -9.17 8.38
CA VAL A 12 1.58 -8.22 9.26
C VAL A 12 1.63 -6.83 8.62
N PHE A 13 1.96 -6.75 7.32
CA PHE A 13 1.92 -5.51 6.56
C PHE A 13 0.54 -4.84 6.59
N GLY A 14 -0.53 -5.59 6.32
CA GLY A 14 -1.91 -5.09 6.37
C GLY A 14 -2.34 -4.58 7.75
N GLN A 15 -1.81 -5.17 8.83
CA GLN A 15 -2.03 -4.68 10.19
C GLN A 15 -1.27 -3.36 10.43
N LEU A 16 -0.01 -3.27 10.01
CA LEU A 16 0.81 -2.08 10.19
C LEU A 16 0.23 -0.86 9.46
N ILE A 17 -0.11 -1.00 8.18
CA ILE A 17 -0.72 0.10 7.42
C ILE A 17 -2.12 0.46 7.94
N SER A 18 -2.82 -0.46 8.61
CA SER A 18 -4.12 -0.15 9.22
C SER A 18 -4.04 0.79 10.43
N LEU A 19 -2.83 1.04 10.94
CA LEU A 19 -2.58 2.06 11.96
C LEU A 19 -2.56 3.48 11.38
N ILE A 20 -2.48 3.61 10.05
CA ILE A 20 -2.50 4.90 9.36
C ILE A 20 -3.96 5.30 9.16
N ASP A 21 -4.33 6.47 9.69
CA ASP A 21 -5.67 7.04 9.53
C ASP A 21 -5.90 7.55 8.09
N ASP A 22 -6.96 7.04 7.47
CA ASP A 22 -7.44 7.38 6.13
C ASP A 22 -7.70 8.88 6.01
N SER A 23 -8.20 9.51 7.08
CA SER A 23 -8.53 10.93 7.09
C SER A 23 -7.28 11.79 6.90
N MET A 24 -6.13 11.35 7.42
CA MET A 24 -4.87 12.05 7.28
C MET A 24 -4.36 11.96 5.84
N VAL A 25 -4.45 10.78 5.20
CA VAL A 25 -4.07 10.60 3.79
C VAL A 25 -4.98 11.44 2.91
N GLN A 26 -6.29 11.38 3.12
CA GLN A 26 -7.27 12.13 2.32
C GLN A 26 -7.08 13.64 2.43
N LYS A 27 -6.85 14.17 3.64
CA LYS A 27 -6.54 15.60 3.83
C LYS A 27 -5.27 16.03 3.11
N ALA A 28 -4.24 15.17 3.08
CA ALA A 28 -3.01 15.46 2.34
C ALA A 28 -3.28 15.49 0.82
N VAL A 29 -4.04 14.51 0.30
CA VAL A 29 -4.44 14.45 -1.11
C VAL A 29 -5.21 15.70 -1.52
N GLU A 30 -6.21 16.10 -0.73
CA GLU A 30 -7.02 17.30 -1.00
C GLU A 30 -6.19 18.59 -0.91
N LYS A 31 -5.31 18.69 0.09
CA LYS A 31 -4.47 19.88 0.29
C LYS A 31 -3.52 20.12 -0.88
N TYR A 32 -2.97 19.06 -1.45
CA TYR A 32 -1.96 19.15 -2.51
C TYR A 32 -2.52 18.84 -3.91
N ASP A 33 -3.81 18.50 -4.03
CA ASP A 33 -4.47 18.10 -5.28
C ASP A 33 -3.70 16.95 -5.98
N SER A 34 -3.09 16.05 -5.19
CA SER A 34 -2.03 15.14 -5.65
C SER A 34 -2.53 14.00 -6.54
N ASP A 35 -3.81 13.65 -6.44
CA ASP A 35 -4.44 12.64 -7.29
C ASP A 35 -5.06 13.24 -8.56
N ARG A 36 -4.88 14.54 -8.81
CA ARG A 36 -5.44 15.18 -9.99
C ARG A 36 -4.79 14.65 -11.26
N TYR A 37 -5.64 14.28 -12.22
CA TYR A 37 -5.26 13.62 -13.47
C TYR A 37 -4.63 12.21 -13.32
N VAL A 38 -4.51 11.68 -12.09
CA VAL A 38 -3.98 10.34 -11.83
C VAL A 38 -5.10 9.30 -12.04
N LYS A 39 -4.92 8.44 -13.04
CA LYS A 39 -5.92 7.41 -13.41
C LYS A 39 -5.84 6.14 -12.57
N SER A 40 -4.63 5.78 -12.16
CA SER A 40 -4.31 4.55 -11.42
C SER A 40 -3.09 4.78 -10.55
N PHE A 41 -2.89 3.97 -9.51
CA PHE A 41 -1.76 4.09 -8.59
C PHE A 41 -1.75 5.48 -7.93
N LYS A 42 -2.75 5.71 -7.07
CA LYS A 42 -2.99 7.00 -6.42
C LYS A 42 -2.05 7.22 -5.24
N SER A 43 -2.12 8.40 -4.61
CA SER A 43 -1.29 8.79 -3.46
C SER A 43 -1.26 7.73 -2.35
N GLN A 44 -2.39 7.07 -2.07
CA GLN A 44 -2.44 5.97 -1.10
C GLN A 44 -1.62 4.74 -1.54
N ASP A 45 -1.73 4.35 -2.82
CA ASP A 45 -0.97 3.22 -3.37
C ASP A 45 0.54 3.53 -3.31
N HIS A 46 0.95 4.75 -3.69
CA HIS A 46 2.32 5.24 -3.55
C HIS A 46 2.81 5.19 -2.09
N LEU A 47 2.01 5.70 -1.15
CA LEU A 47 2.36 5.72 0.27
C LEU A 47 2.62 4.30 0.79
N PHE A 48 1.72 3.37 0.52
CA PHE A 48 1.87 1.99 1.00
C PHE A 48 3.00 1.24 0.31
N SER A 49 3.30 1.54 -0.96
CA SER A 49 4.52 1.04 -1.62
C SER A 49 5.81 1.53 -0.95
N LEU A 50 5.85 2.79 -0.50
CA LEU A 50 7.00 3.32 0.23
C LEU A 50 7.14 2.70 1.62
N VAL A 51 6.01 2.52 2.34
CA VAL A 51 6.02 1.83 3.63
C VAL A 51 6.52 0.39 3.47
N PHE A 52 6.05 -0.33 2.45
CA PHE A 52 6.53 -1.67 2.13
C PHE A 52 8.04 -1.69 1.88
N CYS A 53 8.54 -0.75 1.05
CA CYS A 53 9.96 -0.60 0.74
C CYS A 53 10.80 -0.43 2.02
N CYS A 54 10.37 0.43 2.95
CA CYS A 54 11.08 0.65 4.21
C CYS A 54 11.08 -0.58 5.12
N LEU A 55 9.95 -1.30 5.21
CA LEU A 55 9.81 -2.48 6.09
C LEU A 55 10.62 -3.67 5.58
N GLU A 56 10.56 -3.93 4.27
CA GLU A 56 11.27 -5.05 3.62
C GLU A 56 12.72 -4.68 3.26
N LYS A 57 13.16 -3.46 3.56
CA LYS A 57 14.50 -2.93 3.25
C LYS A 57 14.87 -3.10 1.78
N CYS A 58 13.92 -2.83 0.89
CA CYS A 58 14.15 -2.90 -0.54
C CYS A 58 15.17 -1.82 -0.94
N ASN A 59 16.20 -2.21 -1.69
CA ASN A 59 17.27 -1.34 -2.18
C ASN A 59 17.08 -0.98 -3.66
N SER A 60 16.04 -1.51 -4.31
CA SER A 60 15.73 -1.18 -5.70
C SER A 60 14.22 -1.18 -5.98
N LEU A 61 13.80 -0.40 -6.97
CA LEU A 61 12.41 -0.38 -7.44
C LEU A 61 11.92 -1.76 -7.93
N ARG A 62 12.85 -2.61 -8.40
CA ARG A 62 12.51 -3.97 -8.83
C ARG A 62 12.14 -4.84 -7.63
N GLU A 63 12.89 -4.73 -6.53
CA GLU A 63 12.59 -5.45 -5.29
C GLU A 63 11.23 -5.04 -4.73
N VAL A 64 10.90 -3.75 -4.73
CA VAL A 64 9.58 -3.27 -4.32
C VAL A 64 8.48 -3.87 -5.20
N ALA A 65 8.60 -3.74 -6.53
CA ALA A 65 7.58 -4.24 -7.46
C ALA A 65 7.39 -5.76 -7.37
N GLN A 66 8.49 -6.53 -7.24
CA GLN A 66 8.42 -7.99 -7.13
C GLN A 66 7.93 -8.45 -5.75
N GLY A 67 8.39 -7.81 -4.67
CA GLY A 67 7.94 -8.13 -3.32
C GLY A 67 6.44 -7.88 -3.16
N MET A 68 5.96 -6.74 -3.67
CA MET A 68 4.53 -6.41 -3.62
C MET A 68 3.67 -7.28 -4.54
N LEU A 69 4.25 -7.92 -5.57
CA LEU A 69 3.54 -8.93 -6.36
C LEU A 69 3.06 -10.11 -5.49
N GLY A 70 3.78 -10.41 -4.40
CA GLY A 70 3.37 -11.42 -3.42
C GLY A 70 2.10 -11.06 -2.64
N LEU A 71 1.62 -9.82 -2.74
CA LEU A 71 0.35 -9.34 -2.18
C LEU A 71 -0.81 -9.45 -3.18
N SER A 72 -0.56 -9.95 -4.39
CA SER A 72 -1.60 -10.21 -5.39
C SER A 72 -2.69 -11.12 -4.85
N GLY A 73 -3.95 -10.73 -5.05
CA GLY A 73 -5.13 -11.41 -4.51
C GLY A 73 -5.44 -11.07 -3.04
N LYS A 74 -4.67 -10.17 -2.41
CA LYS A 74 -4.88 -9.70 -1.02
C LYS A 74 -5.03 -8.17 -0.94
N GLU A 75 -5.22 -7.51 -2.08
CA GLU A 75 -5.29 -6.06 -2.28
C GLU A 75 -6.22 -5.38 -1.26
N GLU A 76 -7.42 -5.93 -1.05
CA GLU A 76 -8.40 -5.41 -0.11
C GLU A 76 -7.88 -5.41 1.33
N THR A 77 -7.18 -6.48 1.74
CA THR A 77 -6.63 -6.59 3.09
C THR A 77 -5.43 -5.66 3.33
N VAL A 78 -4.74 -5.26 2.26
CA VAL A 78 -3.60 -4.33 2.30
C VAL A 78 -3.94 -2.94 1.75
N ARG A 79 -5.22 -2.65 1.48
CA ARG A 79 -5.72 -1.32 1.07
C ARG A 79 -4.94 -0.71 -0.11
N ILE A 80 -4.44 -1.56 -1.01
CA ILE A 80 -3.74 -1.15 -2.23
C ILE A 80 -4.66 -1.47 -3.40
N ASN A 81 -5.00 -0.48 -4.20
CA ASN A 81 -5.90 -0.66 -5.35
C ASN A 81 -5.12 -1.13 -6.59
N HIS A 82 -3.88 -0.69 -6.73
CA HIS A 82 -3.01 -1.02 -7.86
C HIS A 82 -1.64 -1.45 -7.35
N LEU A 83 -1.22 -2.67 -7.70
CA LEU A 83 0.14 -3.10 -7.40
C LEU A 83 1.16 -2.29 -8.22
N PRO A 84 2.29 -1.89 -7.63
CA PRO A 84 3.27 -1.07 -8.31
C PRO A 84 3.97 -1.85 -9.41
N LYS A 85 4.12 -1.21 -10.57
CA LYS A 85 5.06 -1.62 -11.60
C LYS A 85 6.35 -0.84 -11.42
N LYS A 86 7.50 -1.43 -11.76
CA LYS A 86 8.80 -0.74 -11.70
C LYS A 86 8.76 0.62 -12.43
N SER A 87 8.14 0.67 -13.61
CA SER A 87 8.02 1.90 -14.40
C SER A 87 7.19 2.97 -13.69
N THR A 88 6.14 2.57 -12.99
CA THR A 88 5.27 3.48 -12.23
C THR A 88 5.97 4.04 -10.99
N LEU A 89 6.82 3.25 -10.34
CA LEU A 89 7.62 3.73 -9.21
C LEU A 89 8.78 4.64 -9.61
N ALA A 90 9.12 4.67 -10.90
CA ALA A 90 10.22 5.47 -11.44
C ALA A 90 9.74 6.81 -12.03
N ASP A 91 8.43 7.00 -12.15
CA ASP A 91 7.77 8.24 -12.55
C ASP A 91 7.76 9.24 -11.38
#